data_AF-A0A973Z857-F1
#
_entry.id   AF-A0A973Z857-F1
#
_cell.length_a   1.000
_cell.length_b   1.000
_cell.length_c   1.000
_cell.angle_alpha   90.00
_cell.angle_beta   90.00
_cell.angle_gamma   90.00
#
_symmetry.space_group_name_H-M   'P 1'
#
loop_
_entity.id
_entity.type
_entity.pdbx_description
1 polymer ?
#
loop_
_entity_poly.entity_id
_entity_poly.type
_entity_poly.pdbx_seq_one_letter_code
_entity_poly.pdbx_strand_id
1 'polypeptide(L)'
;MGNPARTVARDPRGTVIATFTDGARTAVLTGPSRTFAEPRTTDAKVVTKSWVRLLPKPWARGAEQSAWFKNWLKSRLGSRDPDILATAFDYIAGAPVRTTAAGVEYSGAARYTPDTAGDAKRAAQGKPKPRTGSDFYDYLGIPWAFPDAVTRRPEKDRARSVDSSGYVRLVYGYRSGFPLNSRDGAAGNGLQRTPDAIARGRLGVPVIPLTDRRPAVIQQLQPGDLVFFKTRELPGGRIGHIGIYLGLDTADQPRFISSRKNAGGPTMGDKGGTSRLDGDGYYAQGLRAARRL
;
A
#
# COMPACT_ATOMS: atom_id res chain seq x y z
N MET A 1 0.58 0.45 -25.87
CA MET A 1 -0.25 -0.36 -24.95
C MET A 1 0.05 0.10 -23.52
N GLY A 2 -0.92 0.27 -22.61
CA GLY A 2 -0.56 0.33 -21.18
C GLY A 2 -1.46 1.07 -20.20
N ASN A 3 -2.39 1.93 -20.62
CA ASN A 3 -3.30 2.58 -19.68
C ASN A 3 -4.56 1.72 -19.47
N PRO A 4 -4.90 1.33 -18.22
CA PRO A 4 -6.14 0.61 -17.98
C PRO A 4 -7.35 1.49 -18.32
N ALA A 5 -8.44 0.86 -18.78
CA ALA A 5 -9.68 1.55 -19.09
C ALA A 5 -10.21 2.28 -17.85
N ARG A 6 -10.72 3.50 -18.05
CA ARG A 6 -11.13 4.37 -16.95
C ARG A 6 -12.33 5.24 -17.29
N THR A 7 -13.14 5.49 -16.27
CA THR A 7 -14.17 6.53 -16.28
C THR A 7 -13.62 7.77 -15.57
N VAL A 8 -13.62 8.90 -16.25
CA VAL A 8 -13.20 10.20 -15.70
C VAL A 8 -14.44 11.07 -15.53
N ALA A 9 -14.83 11.30 -14.28
CA ALA A 9 -15.94 12.20 -13.96
C ALA A 9 -15.44 13.65 -13.94
N ARG A 10 -16.21 14.55 -14.57
CA ARG A 10 -15.92 15.98 -14.65
C ARG A 10 -17.09 16.80 -14.11
N ASP A 11 -16.79 17.95 -13.54
CA ASP A 11 -17.80 18.95 -13.22
C ASP A 11 -18.28 19.70 -14.49
N PRO A 12 -19.31 20.57 -14.40
CA PRO A 12 -19.78 21.34 -15.55
C PRO A 12 -18.74 22.29 -16.18
N ARG A 13 -17.63 22.57 -15.49
CA ARG A 13 -16.51 23.39 -15.99
C ARG A 13 -15.42 22.55 -16.65
N GLY A 14 -15.60 21.23 -16.74
CA GLY A 14 -14.65 20.30 -17.31
C GLY A 14 -13.54 19.85 -16.34
N THR A 15 -13.56 20.29 -15.09
CA THR A 15 -12.56 19.91 -14.07
C THR A 15 -12.74 18.44 -13.71
N VAL A 16 -11.66 17.66 -13.68
CA VAL A 16 -11.72 16.26 -13.21
C VAL A 16 -12.02 16.23 -11.72
N ILE A 17 -13.13 15.59 -11.33
CA ILE A 17 -13.54 15.43 -9.94
C ILE A 17 -13.33 14.01 -9.40
N ALA A 18 -13.29 13.00 -10.29
CA ALA A 18 -12.95 11.64 -9.91
C ALA A 18 -12.46 10.82 -11.10
N THR A 19 -11.58 9.87 -10.84
CA THR A 19 -11.14 8.85 -11.80
C THR A 19 -11.37 7.46 -11.23
N PHE A 20 -12.04 6.62 -12.00
CA PHE A 20 -12.33 5.22 -11.69
C PHE A 20 -11.70 4.34 -12.75
N THR A 21 -11.07 3.23 -12.35
CA THR A 21 -10.39 2.33 -13.28
C THR A 21 -11.11 1.00 -13.30
N ASP A 22 -11.47 0.50 -14.48
CA ASP A 22 -12.18 -0.77 -14.63
C ASP A 22 -11.38 -1.91 -13.96
N GLY A 23 -12.05 -2.73 -13.16
CA GLY A 23 -11.45 -3.81 -12.38
C GLY A 23 -10.76 -3.38 -11.06
N ALA A 24 -10.58 -2.07 -10.83
CA ALA A 24 -10.03 -1.54 -9.59
C ALA A 24 -11.13 -1.19 -8.57
N ARG A 25 -10.80 -1.29 -7.28
CA ARG A 25 -11.62 -0.78 -6.17
C ARG A 25 -11.12 0.56 -5.65
N THR A 26 -9.94 1.01 -6.03
CA THR A 26 -9.42 2.32 -5.67
C THR A 26 -9.89 3.35 -6.68
N ALA A 27 -10.38 4.47 -6.17
CA ALA A 27 -10.81 5.62 -6.94
C ALA A 27 -10.06 6.86 -6.46
N VAL A 28 -9.63 7.70 -7.38
CA VAL A 28 -8.99 8.98 -7.05
C VAL A 28 -10.01 10.09 -7.22
N LEU A 29 -10.39 10.73 -6.13
CA LEU A 29 -11.25 11.91 -6.11
C LEU A 29 -10.39 13.16 -6.01
N THR A 30 -10.81 14.23 -6.66
CA THR A 30 -10.25 15.57 -6.46
C THR A 30 -10.93 16.20 -5.25
N GLY A 31 -10.14 16.66 -4.29
CA GLY A 31 -10.64 17.33 -3.09
C GLY A 31 -9.74 18.48 -2.64
N PRO A 32 -9.90 18.94 -1.38
CA PRO A 32 -9.02 19.95 -0.80
C PRO A 32 -7.55 19.56 -0.90
N SER A 33 -6.70 20.55 -1.15
CA SER A 33 -5.24 20.35 -1.16
C SER A 33 -4.75 20.04 0.25
N ARG A 34 -3.75 19.17 0.35
CA ARG A 34 -3.09 18.79 1.61
C ARG A 34 -1.64 18.41 1.34
N THR A 35 -0.85 18.43 2.40
CA THR A 35 0.60 18.20 2.36
C THR A 35 0.94 17.00 3.24
N PHE A 36 1.71 16.08 2.67
CA PHE A 36 2.35 14.99 3.41
C PHE A 36 3.84 15.28 3.57
N ALA A 37 4.34 15.18 4.80
CA ALA A 37 5.72 15.49 5.18
C ALA A 37 6.25 14.46 6.19
N GLU A 38 7.55 14.16 6.12
CA GLU A 38 8.27 13.30 7.08
C GLU A 38 9.69 13.88 7.30
N PRO A 39 9.80 15.05 7.95
CA PRO A 39 11.05 15.82 8.02
C PRO A 39 12.20 15.09 8.70
N ARG A 40 11.90 14.02 9.46
CA ARG A 40 12.92 13.18 10.11
C ARG A 40 13.83 12.46 9.12
N THR A 41 13.37 12.18 7.90
CA THR A 41 14.09 11.30 6.96
C THR A 41 14.23 11.87 5.55
N THR A 42 13.67 13.06 5.28
CA THR A 42 13.76 13.79 4.01
C THR A 42 13.10 15.17 4.11
N ASP A 43 13.54 16.13 3.30
CA ASP A 43 12.89 17.43 3.15
C ASP A 43 11.75 17.41 2.09
N ALA A 44 11.63 16.32 1.33
CA ALA A 44 10.60 16.17 0.32
C ALA A 44 9.20 16.23 0.93
N LYS A 45 8.30 16.97 0.27
CA LYS A 45 6.88 17.07 0.63
C LYS A 45 6.03 16.68 -0.56
N VAL A 46 4.94 15.95 -0.33
CA VAL A 46 3.93 15.67 -1.37
C VAL A 46 2.73 16.57 -1.12
N VAL A 47 2.51 17.53 -2.02
CA VAL A 47 1.35 18.42 -2.01
C VAL A 47 0.36 17.89 -3.04
N THR A 48 -0.84 17.48 -2.60
CA THR A 48 -1.78 16.77 -3.47
C THR A 48 -3.23 17.19 -3.22
N LYS A 49 -4.03 17.15 -4.29
CA LYS A 49 -5.50 17.22 -4.25
C LYS A 49 -6.14 15.84 -4.44
N SER A 50 -5.33 14.78 -4.54
CA SER A 50 -5.80 13.41 -4.70
C SER A 50 -6.26 12.83 -3.36
N TRP A 51 -7.50 12.33 -3.36
CA TRP A 51 -8.12 11.59 -2.28
C TRP A 51 -8.44 10.18 -2.77
N VAL A 52 -7.70 9.19 -2.27
CA VAL A 52 -7.77 7.80 -2.72
C VAL A 52 -8.75 7.04 -1.85
N ARG A 53 -9.90 6.69 -2.42
CA ARG A 53 -11.01 6.04 -1.70
C ARG A 53 -11.19 4.61 -2.17
N LEU A 54 -11.62 3.74 -1.25
CA LEU A 54 -11.99 2.37 -1.58
C LEU A 54 -13.49 2.27 -1.93
N LEU A 55 -13.76 1.66 -3.08
CA LEU A 55 -15.07 1.26 -3.57
C LEU A 55 -15.49 -0.06 -2.88
N PRO A 56 -16.79 -0.27 -2.67
CA PRO A 56 -17.30 -1.51 -2.08
C PRO A 56 -17.06 -2.74 -2.97
N LYS A 57 -16.93 -2.55 -4.29
CA LYS A 57 -16.66 -3.60 -5.28
C LYS A 57 -15.88 -3.03 -6.47
N PRO A 58 -15.27 -3.87 -7.32
CA PRO A 58 -14.53 -3.40 -8.49
C PRO A 58 -15.39 -2.50 -9.38
N TRP A 59 -14.79 -1.43 -9.88
CA TRP A 59 -15.41 -0.55 -10.86
C TRP A 59 -15.58 -1.27 -12.20
N ALA A 60 -16.64 -0.93 -12.91
CA ALA A 60 -16.84 -1.28 -14.30
C ALA A 60 -17.60 -0.14 -14.96
N ARG A 61 -17.29 0.15 -16.22
CA ARG A 61 -18.08 1.08 -17.06
C ARG A 61 -19.59 0.80 -16.93
N GLY A 62 -20.39 1.85 -16.75
CA GLY A 62 -21.83 1.76 -16.53
C GLY A 62 -22.21 1.73 -15.04
N ALA A 63 -21.27 1.47 -14.13
CA ALA A 63 -21.52 1.51 -12.69
C ALA A 63 -22.00 2.89 -12.20
N GLU A 64 -21.70 3.97 -12.92
CA GLU A 64 -22.17 5.32 -12.63
C GLU A 64 -23.70 5.43 -12.55
N GLN A 65 -24.42 4.54 -13.24
CA GLN A 65 -25.88 4.51 -13.25
C GLN A 65 -26.47 3.86 -11.99
N SER A 66 -25.68 3.04 -11.29
CA SER A 66 -26.15 2.21 -10.19
C SER A 66 -26.40 3.00 -8.89
N ALA A 67 -27.38 2.54 -8.10
CA ALA A 67 -27.69 3.14 -6.81
C ALA A 67 -26.52 3.06 -5.81
N TRP A 68 -25.81 1.92 -5.76
CA TRP A 68 -24.68 1.73 -4.85
C TRP A 68 -23.58 2.77 -5.10
N PHE A 69 -23.29 3.09 -6.36
CA PHE A 69 -22.24 4.04 -6.70
C PHE A 69 -22.68 5.47 -6.41
N LYS A 70 -23.90 5.85 -6.78
CA LYS A 70 -24.45 7.18 -6.48
C LYS A 70 -24.42 7.47 -4.97
N ASN A 71 -24.82 6.49 -4.15
CA ASN A 71 -24.77 6.59 -2.69
C ASN A 71 -23.32 6.69 -2.18
N TRP A 72 -22.44 5.82 -2.66
CA TRP A 72 -21.02 5.85 -2.27
C TRP A 72 -20.37 7.18 -2.66
N LEU A 73 -20.58 7.67 -3.89
CA LEU A 73 -19.97 8.90 -4.38
C LEU A 73 -20.47 10.10 -3.57
N LYS A 74 -21.78 10.20 -3.30
CA LYS A 74 -22.35 11.24 -2.43
C LYS A 74 -21.71 11.25 -1.04
N SER A 75 -21.41 10.08 -0.47
CA SER A 75 -20.78 9.96 0.86
C SER A 75 -19.26 10.26 0.87
N ARG A 76 -18.61 10.32 -0.29
CA ARG A 76 -17.15 10.46 -0.40
C ARG A 76 -16.70 11.75 -1.07
N LEU A 77 -17.50 12.30 -1.96
CA LEU A 77 -17.21 13.55 -2.65
C LEU A 77 -17.18 14.69 -1.63
N GLY A 78 -16.06 15.40 -1.54
CA GLY A 78 -15.86 16.48 -0.56
C GLY A 78 -15.61 16.02 0.89
N SER A 79 -15.74 14.72 1.21
CA SER A 79 -15.44 14.22 2.57
C SER A 79 -13.95 14.38 2.89
N ARG A 80 -13.67 14.85 4.11
CA ARG A 80 -12.33 14.98 4.70
C ARG A 80 -11.93 13.80 5.58
N ASP A 81 -12.75 12.75 5.64
CA ASP A 81 -12.42 11.54 6.38
C ASP A 81 -11.08 10.99 5.89
N PRO A 82 -10.27 10.32 6.73
CA PRO A 82 -9.02 9.72 6.29
C PRO A 82 -9.22 8.80 5.08
N ASP A 83 -8.42 9.00 4.05
CA ASP A 83 -8.37 8.18 2.84
C ASP A 83 -7.14 7.25 2.91
N ILE A 84 -6.85 6.52 1.83
CA ILE A 84 -5.68 5.61 1.81
C ILE A 84 -4.38 6.36 2.10
N LEU A 85 -4.19 7.55 1.51
CA LEU A 85 -2.94 8.30 1.73
C LEU A 85 -2.84 8.81 3.16
N ALA A 86 -3.90 9.40 3.73
CA ALA A 86 -3.89 9.81 5.14
C ALA A 86 -3.61 8.62 6.07
N THR A 87 -4.26 7.48 5.80
CA THR A 87 -4.08 6.25 6.58
C THR A 87 -2.65 5.71 6.48
N ALA A 88 -2.00 5.86 5.32
CA ALA A 88 -0.60 5.46 5.16
C ALA A 88 0.33 6.23 6.13
N PHE A 89 0.02 7.49 6.43
CA PHE A 89 0.79 8.35 7.33
C PHE A 89 0.45 8.16 8.82
N ASP A 90 -0.59 7.40 9.17
CA ASP A 90 -0.90 7.08 10.57
C ASP A 90 0.17 6.15 11.22
N TYR A 91 1.21 5.74 10.48
CA TYR A 91 2.20 4.74 10.91
C TYR A 91 3.67 5.15 10.80
N ILE A 92 3.95 6.35 10.30
CA ILE A 92 5.33 6.85 10.22
C ILE A 92 5.88 7.16 11.61
N ALA A 93 7.19 7.36 11.72
CA ALA A 93 7.81 7.80 12.97
C ALA A 93 7.17 9.10 13.49
N GLY A 94 6.75 9.09 14.76
CA GLY A 94 6.06 10.23 15.39
C GLY A 94 4.56 10.33 15.10
N ALA A 95 3.98 9.40 14.33
CA ALA A 95 2.53 9.38 14.12
C ALA A 95 1.79 9.22 15.47
N PRO A 96 0.68 9.96 15.68
CA PRO A 96 -0.06 9.92 16.93
C PRO A 96 -0.69 8.56 17.16
N VAL A 97 -0.63 8.09 18.40
CA VAL A 97 -1.34 6.89 18.83
C VAL A 97 -2.83 7.20 18.96
N ARG A 98 -3.68 6.34 18.40
CA ARG A 98 -5.12 6.35 18.65
C ARG A 98 -5.59 4.95 18.98
N THR A 99 -6.54 4.87 19.89
CA THR A 99 -7.10 3.62 20.40
C THR A 99 -8.56 3.46 20.01
N THR A 100 -9.00 2.21 19.84
CA THR A 100 -10.43 1.90 19.81
C THR A 100 -11.04 1.98 21.21
N ALA A 101 -12.36 1.96 21.32
CA ALA A 101 -13.04 1.84 22.62
C ALA A 101 -12.61 0.58 23.41
N ALA A 102 -12.16 -0.47 22.73
CA ALA A 102 -11.64 -1.69 23.32
C ALA A 102 -10.13 -1.61 23.67
N GLY A 103 -9.51 -0.44 23.57
CA GLY A 103 -8.10 -0.22 23.91
C GLY A 103 -7.08 -0.64 22.85
N VAL A 104 -7.51 -1.02 21.64
CA VAL A 104 -6.58 -1.43 20.57
C VAL A 104 -5.95 -0.20 19.92
N GLU A 105 -4.63 -0.08 20.00
CA GLU A 105 -3.88 0.96 19.28
C GLU A 105 -3.87 0.70 17.76
N TYR A 106 -4.81 1.31 17.04
CA TYR A 106 -4.95 1.09 15.61
C TYR A 106 -4.07 2.00 14.74
N SER A 107 -3.42 3.01 15.34
CA SER A 107 -2.51 3.96 14.69
C SER A 107 -1.37 4.33 15.65
N GLY A 108 -0.33 4.97 15.14
CA GLY A 108 0.92 5.22 15.84
C GLY A 108 2.13 4.66 15.09
N ALA A 109 3.32 5.12 15.45
CA ALA A 109 4.55 4.74 14.78
C ALA A 109 4.74 3.21 14.75
N ALA A 110 4.81 2.64 13.55
CA ALA A 110 5.09 1.23 13.36
C ALA A 110 6.59 0.98 13.22
N ARG A 111 7.02 -0.18 13.70
CA ARG A 111 8.40 -0.67 13.57
C ARG A 111 8.55 -1.56 12.35
N TYR A 112 9.76 -1.69 11.84
CA TYR A 112 10.07 -2.77 10.91
C TYR A 112 10.20 -4.09 11.67
N THR A 113 9.91 -5.21 10.99
CA THR A 113 10.02 -6.55 11.56
C THR A 113 11.42 -6.79 12.17
N PRO A 114 11.49 -7.11 13.47
CA PRO A 114 12.76 -7.45 14.10
C PRO A 114 13.22 -8.86 13.70
N ASP A 115 14.50 -9.12 13.89
CA ASP A 115 15.00 -10.50 13.94
C ASP A 115 14.54 -11.13 15.26
N THR A 116 13.81 -12.24 15.19
CA THR A 116 13.22 -12.89 16.37
C THR A 116 14.14 -13.98 16.93
N ALA A 117 13.94 -14.37 18.20
CA ALA A 117 14.62 -15.54 18.76
C ALA A 117 14.31 -16.83 17.98
N GLY A 118 13.12 -16.93 17.38
CA GLY A 118 12.74 -18.00 16.47
C GLY A 118 13.57 -18.00 15.17
N ASP A 119 13.89 -16.82 14.63
CA ASP A 119 14.76 -16.69 13.45
C ASP A 119 16.19 -17.13 13.78
N ALA A 120 16.71 -16.74 14.94
CA ALA A 120 18.02 -17.18 15.41
C ALA A 120 18.08 -18.71 15.60
N LYS A 121 17.05 -19.32 16.20
CA LYS A 121 16.95 -20.79 16.33
C LYS A 121 16.88 -21.49 14.97
N ARG A 122 16.15 -20.94 13.99
CA ARG A 122 16.10 -21.47 12.63
C ARG A 122 17.46 -21.39 11.95
N ALA A 123 18.13 -20.25 12.05
CA ALA A 123 19.46 -20.05 11.50
C ALA A 123 20.47 -21.04 12.10
N ALA A 124 20.45 -21.23 13.42
CA ALA A 124 21.28 -22.22 14.11
C ALA A 124 21.00 -23.68 13.66
N GLN A 125 19.80 -23.96 13.13
CA GLN A 125 19.42 -25.24 12.55
C GLN A 125 19.66 -25.31 11.02
N GLY A 126 20.36 -24.34 10.43
CA GLY A 126 20.55 -24.25 8.98
C GLY A 126 19.26 -24.00 8.18
N LYS A 127 18.16 -23.65 8.85
CA LYS A 127 16.86 -23.39 8.21
C LYS A 127 16.79 -21.93 7.75
N PRO A 128 16.24 -21.66 6.55
CA PRO A 128 16.09 -20.29 6.07
C PRO A 128 15.12 -19.50 6.97
N LYS A 129 15.37 -18.19 7.07
CA LYS A 129 14.47 -17.24 7.72
C LYS A 129 13.07 -17.34 7.10
N PRO A 130 11.97 -17.18 7.87
CA PRO A 130 10.63 -17.12 7.32
C PRO A 130 10.53 -16.12 6.16
N ARG A 131 9.82 -16.51 5.10
CA ARG A 131 9.68 -15.72 3.86
C ARG A 131 8.83 -14.45 4.05
N THR A 132 8.20 -14.30 5.20
CA THR A 132 7.28 -13.20 5.55
C THR A 132 7.61 -12.73 6.97
N GLY A 133 7.76 -11.42 7.13
CA GLY A 133 7.92 -10.77 8.42
C GLY A 133 6.59 -10.57 9.14
N SER A 134 6.46 -9.41 9.79
CA SER A 134 5.28 -9.01 10.56
C SER A 134 4.13 -8.57 9.65
N ASP A 135 2.90 -8.94 10.00
CA ASP A 135 1.66 -8.52 9.31
C ASP A 135 0.86 -7.54 10.18
N PHE A 136 -0.28 -7.05 9.68
CA PHE A 136 -1.12 -6.06 10.37
C PHE A 136 -1.55 -6.49 11.78
N TYR A 137 -1.80 -7.79 12.02
CA TYR A 137 -2.21 -8.30 13.33
C TYR A 137 -1.09 -8.23 14.37
N ASP A 138 0.19 -8.35 13.96
CA ASP A 138 1.36 -8.16 14.85
C ASP A 138 1.46 -6.71 15.32
N TYR A 139 1.15 -5.77 14.42
CA TYR A 139 1.09 -4.35 14.76
C TYR A 139 -0.05 -4.02 15.72
N LEU A 140 -1.24 -4.55 15.47
CA LEU A 140 -2.42 -4.31 16.30
C LEU A 140 -2.36 -5.02 17.65
N GLY A 141 -1.55 -6.09 17.76
CA GLY A 141 -1.48 -6.90 18.98
C GLY A 141 -2.74 -7.72 19.24
N ILE A 142 -3.56 -7.99 18.21
CA ILE A 142 -4.80 -8.77 18.35
C ILE A 142 -4.82 -9.96 17.38
N PRO A 143 -5.40 -11.11 17.79
CA PRO A 143 -5.67 -12.19 16.85
C PRO A 143 -6.58 -11.75 15.70
N TRP A 144 -6.40 -12.35 14.53
CA TRP A 144 -7.25 -12.10 13.37
C TRP A 144 -7.73 -13.40 12.73
N ALA A 145 -9.05 -13.52 12.59
CA ALA A 145 -9.70 -14.61 11.87
C ALA A 145 -9.92 -14.20 10.41
N PHE A 146 -9.33 -14.97 9.49
CA PHE A 146 -9.51 -14.77 8.06
C PHE A 146 -10.78 -15.46 7.55
N PRO A 147 -11.31 -15.07 6.36
CA PRO A 147 -12.50 -15.69 5.79
C PRO A 147 -12.39 -17.20 5.54
N ASP A 148 -11.17 -17.75 5.41
CA ASP A 148 -10.91 -19.18 5.27
C ASP A 148 -10.80 -19.91 6.63
N ALA A 149 -11.35 -19.33 7.69
CA ALA A 149 -11.33 -19.81 9.08
C ALA A 149 -9.93 -19.96 9.71
N VAL A 150 -8.85 -19.63 8.99
CA VAL A 150 -7.51 -19.58 9.56
C VAL A 150 -7.43 -18.40 10.50
N THR A 151 -6.98 -18.63 11.74
CA THR A 151 -6.67 -17.56 12.69
C THR A 151 -5.16 -17.37 12.80
N ARG A 152 -4.70 -16.12 12.70
CA ARG A 152 -3.32 -15.74 13.03
C ARG A 152 -3.30 -15.00 14.35
N ARG A 153 -2.27 -15.24 15.14
CA ARG A 153 -2.05 -14.59 16.43
C ARG A 153 -0.79 -13.71 16.33
N PRO A 154 -0.79 -12.54 17.00
CA PRO A 154 0.38 -11.69 17.06
C PRO A 154 1.51 -12.37 17.82
N GLU A 155 2.74 -12.18 17.36
CA GLU A 155 3.94 -12.57 18.12
C GLU A 155 4.40 -11.40 19.02
N LYS A 156 4.69 -11.68 20.29
CA LYS A 156 5.11 -10.65 21.27
C LYS A 156 6.34 -9.88 20.80
N ASP A 157 7.32 -10.57 20.23
CA ASP A 157 8.55 -9.97 19.72
C ASP A 157 8.31 -9.09 18.48
N ARG A 158 7.15 -9.20 17.83
CA ARG A 158 6.75 -8.42 16.66
C ARG A 158 5.75 -7.32 16.98
N ALA A 159 5.53 -7.02 18.26
CA ALA A 159 4.60 -5.98 18.67
C ALA A 159 4.86 -4.66 17.92
N ARG A 160 3.78 -4.06 17.42
CA ARG A 160 3.84 -2.78 16.67
C ARG A 160 4.68 -2.84 15.39
N SER A 161 4.95 -4.03 14.85
CA SER A 161 5.82 -4.19 13.68
C SER A 161 5.03 -4.57 12.42
N VAL A 162 5.47 -4.07 11.27
CA VAL A 162 4.97 -4.47 9.94
C VAL A 162 6.13 -4.56 8.94
N ASP A 163 6.13 -5.62 8.11
CA ASP A 163 6.95 -5.64 6.90
C ASP A 163 6.28 -4.85 5.76
N SER A 164 6.90 -4.76 4.59
CA SER A 164 6.39 -3.94 3.47
C SER A 164 4.99 -4.33 3.02
N SER A 165 4.67 -5.63 2.92
CA SER A 165 3.33 -6.07 2.51
C SER A 165 2.36 -6.14 3.69
N GLY A 166 2.82 -6.39 4.90
CA GLY A 166 2.04 -6.27 6.13
C GLY A 166 1.54 -4.85 6.35
N TYR A 167 2.36 -3.86 6.04
CA TYR A 167 1.99 -2.45 6.02
C TYR A 167 0.90 -2.15 4.98
N VAL A 168 1.03 -2.66 3.75
CA VAL A 168 -0.02 -2.52 2.73
C VAL A 168 -1.32 -3.19 3.17
N ARG A 169 -1.25 -4.38 3.80
CA ARG A 169 -2.43 -5.09 4.34
C ARG A 169 -3.05 -4.38 5.53
N LEU A 170 -2.25 -3.67 6.34
CA LEU A 170 -2.75 -2.79 7.39
C LEU A 170 -3.53 -1.60 6.81
N VAL A 171 -2.95 -0.90 5.83
CA VAL A 171 -3.55 0.29 5.21
C VAL A 171 -4.78 -0.04 4.36
N TYR A 172 -4.66 -0.94 3.39
CA TYR A 172 -5.77 -1.28 2.49
C TYR A 172 -6.72 -2.27 3.13
N GLY A 173 -6.21 -3.24 3.87
CA GLY A 173 -7.01 -4.32 4.41
C GLY A 173 -7.73 -3.92 5.69
N TYR A 174 -7.03 -3.97 6.82
CA TYR A 174 -7.64 -3.73 8.13
C TYR A 174 -8.26 -2.33 8.24
N ARG A 175 -7.54 -1.28 7.83
CA ARG A 175 -8.01 0.11 7.99
C ARG A 175 -9.06 0.54 6.96
N SER A 176 -9.02 -0.02 5.76
CA SER A 176 -9.86 0.44 4.65
C SER A 176 -10.89 -0.58 4.16
N GLY A 177 -10.84 -1.82 4.64
CA GLY A 177 -11.82 -2.86 4.33
C GLY A 177 -11.56 -3.63 3.03
N PHE A 178 -10.35 -3.61 2.48
CA PHE A 178 -10.00 -4.50 1.38
C PHE A 178 -9.87 -5.95 1.90
N PRO A 179 -10.48 -6.96 1.26
CA PRO A 179 -10.40 -8.34 1.75
C PRO A 179 -8.95 -8.83 1.86
N LEU A 180 -8.66 -9.68 2.83
CA LEU A 180 -7.31 -10.22 3.08
C LEU A 180 -7.33 -11.74 3.05
N ASN A 181 -6.33 -12.35 2.41
CA ASN A 181 -6.09 -13.79 2.49
C ASN A 181 -5.14 -14.11 3.65
N SER A 182 -5.31 -15.30 4.25
CA SER A 182 -4.48 -15.81 5.36
C SER A 182 -3.08 -16.27 4.93
N ARG A 183 -2.91 -16.54 3.63
CA ARG A 183 -1.71 -17.07 2.97
C ARG A 183 -1.72 -16.72 1.48
N ASP A 184 -0.59 -16.92 0.84
CA ASP A 184 -0.47 -16.82 -0.61
C ASP A 184 -1.17 -18.00 -1.29
N GLY A 185 -1.89 -17.76 -2.39
CA GLY A 185 -2.49 -18.81 -3.19
C GLY A 185 -3.31 -18.30 -4.37
N ALA A 186 -3.62 -19.19 -5.31
CA ALA A 186 -4.48 -18.88 -6.45
C ALA A 186 -5.95 -18.70 -6.05
N ALA A 187 -6.37 -19.34 -4.96
CA ALA A 187 -7.70 -19.23 -4.39
C ALA A 187 -7.83 -17.98 -3.50
N GLY A 188 -9.06 -17.47 -3.38
CA GLY A 188 -9.39 -16.33 -2.51
C GLY A 188 -9.61 -15.02 -3.27
N ASN A 189 -10.25 -14.09 -2.56
CA ASN A 189 -10.70 -12.79 -3.09
C ASN A 189 -10.06 -11.60 -2.34
N GLY A 190 -9.02 -11.86 -1.52
CA GLY A 190 -8.30 -10.84 -0.77
C GLY A 190 -6.83 -10.69 -1.13
N LEU A 191 -6.21 -9.62 -0.62
CA LEU A 191 -4.79 -9.37 -0.78
C LEU A 191 -4.01 -10.56 -0.21
N GLN A 192 -3.02 -10.99 -0.98
CA GLN A 192 -2.09 -12.04 -0.61
C GLN A 192 -1.14 -11.54 0.49
N ARG A 193 -0.30 -12.42 1.04
CA ARG A 193 0.60 -12.07 2.15
C ARG A 193 1.92 -11.49 1.66
N THR A 194 2.53 -12.04 0.60
CA THR A 194 3.86 -11.60 0.11
C THR A 194 3.77 -10.54 -0.99
N PRO A 195 4.78 -9.66 -1.13
CA PRO A 195 4.87 -8.71 -2.25
C PRO A 195 4.75 -9.40 -3.63
N ASP A 196 5.43 -10.53 -3.82
CA ASP A 196 5.43 -11.32 -5.06
C ASP A 196 4.05 -11.90 -5.39
N ALA A 197 3.35 -12.44 -4.39
CA ALA A 197 1.99 -12.94 -4.59
C ALA A 197 0.98 -11.81 -4.86
N ILE A 198 1.15 -10.63 -4.26
CA ILE A 198 0.31 -9.46 -4.58
C ILE A 198 0.58 -8.96 -6.00
N ALA A 199 1.85 -8.88 -6.42
CA ALA A 199 2.23 -8.44 -7.76
C ALA A 199 1.62 -9.33 -8.87
N ARG A 200 1.68 -10.64 -8.65
CA ARG A 200 1.18 -11.68 -9.57
C ARG A 200 -0.31 -12.01 -9.38
N GLY A 201 -0.94 -11.45 -8.34
CA GLY A 201 -2.33 -11.73 -7.99
C GLY A 201 -3.31 -11.19 -9.03
N ARG A 202 -4.55 -11.68 -8.96
CA ARG A 202 -5.63 -11.28 -9.90
C ARG A 202 -6.43 -10.05 -9.46
N LEU A 203 -6.26 -9.58 -8.22
CA LEU A 203 -7.07 -8.49 -7.66
C LEU A 203 -6.58 -7.14 -8.14
N GLY A 204 -7.52 -6.26 -8.52
CA GLY A 204 -7.18 -5.01 -9.17
C GLY A 204 -6.62 -5.22 -10.57
N VAL A 205 -6.03 -4.16 -11.14
CA VAL A 205 -5.51 -4.15 -12.51
C VAL A 205 -4.03 -3.80 -12.56
N PRO A 206 -3.21 -4.52 -13.37
CA PRO A 206 -1.86 -4.08 -13.68
C PRO A 206 -1.91 -2.70 -14.33
N VAL A 207 -1.30 -1.71 -13.67
CA VAL A 207 -1.06 -0.38 -14.24
C VAL A 207 0.24 -0.42 -15.01
N ILE A 208 1.29 -1.00 -14.43
CA ILE A 208 2.53 -1.35 -15.12
C ILE A 208 2.64 -2.88 -15.08
N PRO A 209 2.69 -3.58 -16.23
CA PRO A 209 2.83 -5.02 -16.27
C PRO A 209 4.08 -5.48 -15.53
N LEU A 210 3.99 -6.62 -14.84
CA LEU A 210 5.14 -7.23 -14.17
C LEU A 210 6.08 -7.83 -15.22
N THR A 211 7.29 -7.26 -15.31
CA THR A 211 8.38 -7.78 -16.16
C THR A 211 9.68 -7.81 -15.37
N ASP A 212 10.73 -8.41 -15.93
CA ASP A 212 12.08 -8.38 -15.32
C ASP A 212 12.84 -7.06 -15.52
N ARG A 213 12.31 -6.16 -16.36
CA ARG A 213 12.93 -4.88 -16.71
C ARG A 213 12.29 -3.74 -15.93
N ARG A 214 13.08 -2.68 -15.72
CA ARG A 214 12.54 -1.41 -15.24
C ARG A 214 11.56 -0.85 -16.29
N PRO A 215 10.37 -0.39 -15.90
CA PRO A 215 9.46 0.26 -16.84
C PRO A 215 10.06 1.57 -17.36
N ALA A 216 9.94 1.79 -18.67
CA ALA A 216 10.41 3.02 -19.32
C ALA A 216 9.50 4.23 -19.05
N VAL A 217 8.23 3.98 -18.73
CA VAL A 217 7.17 4.98 -18.56
C VAL A 217 6.42 4.65 -17.27
N ILE A 218 6.20 5.66 -16.43
CA ILE A 218 5.51 5.54 -15.14
C ILE A 218 4.39 6.58 -14.97
N GLN A 219 4.15 7.43 -15.97
CA GLN A 219 3.17 8.52 -15.96
C GLN A 219 1.71 8.02 -15.86
N GLN A 220 1.48 6.73 -16.09
CA GLN A 220 0.19 6.05 -15.90
C GLN A 220 -0.19 5.80 -14.43
N LEU A 221 0.78 5.95 -13.52
CA LEU A 221 0.56 5.79 -12.08
C LEU A 221 -0.39 6.87 -11.54
N GLN A 222 -1.21 6.47 -10.58
CA GLN A 222 -2.05 7.35 -9.78
C GLN A 222 -1.75 7.16 -8.30
N PRO A 223 -1.87 8.21 -7.47
CA PRO A 223 -1.73 8.06 -6.03
C PRO A 223 -2.61 6.92 -5.51
N GLY A 224 -2.04 6.08 -4.65
CA GLY A 224 -2.69 4.85 -4.18
C GLY A 224 -2.44 3.61 -5.04
N ASP A 225 -1.69 3.69 -6.13
CA ASP A 225 -1.21 2.49 -6.81
C ASP A 225 -0.15 1.78 -5.95
N LEU A 226 -0.20 0.45 -5.94
CA LEU A 226 0.86 -0.35 -5.36
C LEU A 226 2.02 -0.44 -6.35
N VAL A 227 3.23 -0.18 -5.89
CA VAL A 227 4.47 -0.27 -6.68
C VAL A 227 5.34 -1.41 -6.16
N PHE A 228 5.92 -2.19 -7.08
CA PHE A 228 6.59 -3.45 -6.75
C PHE A 228 8.04 -3.43 -7.20
N PHE A 229 8.93 -3.89 -6.31
CA PHE A 229 10.36 -3.82 -6.53
C PHE A 229 11.03 -5.18 -6.37
N LYS A 230 11.97 -5.45 -7.28
CA LYS A 230 12.95 -6.50 -7.13
C LYS A 230 14.10 -5.96 -6.27
N THR A 231 14.25 -6.52 -5.08
CA THR A 231 15.36 -6.20 -4.18
C THR A 231 16.46 -7.24 -4.34
N ARG A 232 17.73 -6.86 -4.09
CA ARG A 232 18.89 -7.75 -4.28
C ARG A 232 18.89 -8.96 -3.34
N GLU A 233 18.06 -8.91 -2.29
CA GLU A 233 18.05 -9.89 -1.19
C GLU A 233 17.28 -11.18 -1.51
N LEU A 234 16.54 -11.27 -2.62
CA LEU A 234 15.72 -12.44 -2.94
C LEU A 234 16.24 -13.27 -4.13
N PRO A 235 16.53 -14.57 -3.92
CA PRO A 235 16.86 -15.50 -5.00
C PRO A 235 15.72 -15.64 -6.02
N GLY A 236 16.09 -15.97 -7.27
CA GLY A 236 15.13 -16.31 -8.33
C GLY A 236 14.35 -15.13 -8.91
N GLY A 237 14.80 -13.90 -8.67
CA GLY A 237 14.27 -12.71 -9.32
C GLY A 237 12.89 -12.26 -8.87
N ARG A 238 12.44 -12.72 -7.70
CA ARG A 238 11.12 -12.43 -7.13
C ARG A 238 10.97 -10.98 -6.71
N ILE A 239 9.72 -10.51 -6.62
CA ILE A 239 9.42 -9.21 -6.01
C ILE A 239 9.61 -9.33 -4.50
N GLY A 240 10.52 -8.50 -3.97
CA GLY A 240 10.86 -8.51 -2.55
C GLY A 240 10.32 -7.34 -1.76
N HIS A 241 9.84 -6.30 -2.45
CA HIS A 241 9.37 -5.10 -1.78
C HIS A 241 8.15 -4.51 -2.47
N ILE A 242 7.32 -3.84 -1.69
CA ILE A 242 6.08 -3.19 -2.14
C ILE A 242 5.93 -1.85 -1.42
N GLY A 243 5.37 -0.86 -2.11
CA GLY A 243 5.03 0.44 -1.55
C GLY A 243 3.74 1.00 -2.13
N ILE A 244 3.33 2.15 -1.62
CA ILE A 244 2.15 2.89 -2.05
C ILE A 244 2.63 4.16 -2.75
N TYR A 245 2.26 4.36 -4.00
CA TYR A 245 2.61 5.57 -4.74
C TYR A 245 1.84 6.77 -4.18
N LEU A 246 2.55 7.86 -3.90
CA LEU A 246 1.99 9.08 -3.31
C LEU A 246 1.63 10.14 -4.36
N GLY A 247 2.21 10.04 -5.55
CA GLY A 247 2.22 11.12 -6.54
C GLY A 247 3.59 11.78 -6.63
N LEU A 248 3.62 12.98 -7.21
CA LEU A 248 4.82 13.80 -7.30
C LEU A 248 5.07 14.54 -5.98
N ASP A 249 6.32 14.68 -5.60
CA ASP A 249 6.72 15.60 -4.54
C ASP A 249 6.86 17.05 -5.06
N THR A 250 7.28 17.95 -4.18
CA THR A 250 7.47 19.38 -4.43
C THR A 250 8.65 19.69 -5.36
N ALA A 251 9.45 18.69 -5.72
CA ALA A 251 10.50 18.77 -6.75
C ALA A 251 10.09 17.98 -8.02
N ASP A 252 8.79 17.72 -8.19
CA ASP A 252 8.19 16.98 -9.30
C ASP A 252 8.70 15.52 -9.43
N GLN A 253 9.25 14.94 -8.35
CA GLN A 253 9.76 13.58 -8.38
C GLN A 253 8.66 12.58 -7.96
N PRO A 254 8.47 11.46 -8.68
CA PRO A 254 7.48 10.43 -8.37
C PRO A 254 7.87 9.64 -7.12
N ARG A 255 7.07 9.78 -6.07
CA ARG A 255 7.39 9.33 -4.73
C ARG A 255 6.46 8.26 -4.19
N PHE A 256 6.99 7.39 -3.34
CA PHE A 256 6.21 6.33 -2.68
C PHE A 256 6.49 6.26 -1.17
N ILE A 257 5.64 5.54 -0.44
CA ILE A 257 5.81 5.22 0.98
C ILE A 257 5.85 3.69 1.16
N SER A 258 6.71 3.19 2.03
CA SER A 258 6.78 1.76 2.35
C SER A 258 7.41 1.49 3.72
N SER A 259 7.13 0.32 4.31
CA SER A 259 7.82 -0.13 5.53
C SER A 259 9.19 -0.73 5.21
N ARG A 260 10.27 -0.20 5.80
CA ARG A 260 11.67 -0.53 5.44
C ARG A 260 12.53 -0.79 6.67
N LYS A 261 13.43 -1.78 6.57
CA LYS A 261 14.40 -2.14 7.62
C LYS A 261 15.27 -0.95 8.04
N ASN A 262 15.90 -0.30 7.08
CA ASN A 262 16.87 0.77 7.32
C ASN A 262 16.26 2.04 7.94
N ALA A 263 14.97 2.30 7.68
CA ALA A 263 14.24 3.39 8.32
C ALA A 263 13.58 2.99 9.64
N GLY A 264 13.49 1.68 9.91
CA GLY A 264 12.87 1.14 11.11
C GLY A 264 11.34 1.14 11.09
N GLY A 265 10.70 1.20 9.92
CA GLY A 265 9.23 1.21 9.79
C GLY A 265 8.74 1.85 8.49
N PRO A 266 7.43 2.18 8.39
CA PRO A 266 6.85 2.97 7.30
C PRO A 266 7.49 4.33 7.16
N THR A 267 7.83 4.69 5.93
CA THR A 267 8.51 5.96 5.63
C THR A 267 8.42 6.26 4.14
N MET A 268 8.29 7.54 3.83
CA MET A 268 8.49 8.14 2.52
C MET A 268 9.93 8.70 2.37
N GLY A 269 10.70 8.72 3.44
CA GLY A 269 12.09 9.22 3.55
C GLY A 269 13.10 8.69 2.54
N ASP A 270 14.33 9.17 2.62
CA ASP A 270 15.43 8.71 1.76
C ASP A 270 16.44 7.82 2.51
N LYS A 271 16.20 7.60 3.81
CA LYS A 271 16.99 6.71 4.65
C LYS A 271 16.93 5.26 4.16
N GLY A 272 18.08 4.73 3.77
CA GLY A 272 18.21 3.36 3.25
C GLY A 272 17.76 3.19 1.80
N GLY A 273 17.67 4.29 1.05
CA GLY A 273 17.31 4.35 -0.36
C GLY A 273 16.26 5.45 -0.58
N THR A 274 16.51 6.33 -1.55
CA THR A 274 15.58 7.40 -1.92
C THR A 274 14.21 6.84 -2.32
N SER A 275 13.12 7.35 -1.76
CA SER A 275 11.76 6.83 -2.06
C SER A 275 11.21 7.37 -3.37
N ARG A 276 12.02 7.33 -4.43
CA ARG A 276 11.71 7.78 -5.77
C ARG A 276 11.60 6.62 -6.75
N LEU A 277 10.77 6.80 -7.77
CA LEU A 277 10.56 5.85 -8.87
C LEU A 277 11.38 6.18 -10.13
N ASP A 278 11.99 7.36 -10.16
CA ASP A 278 12.83 7.87 -11.24
C ASP A 278 14.30 8.03 -10.80
N GLY A 279 15.17 8.44 -11.73
CA GLY A 279 16.61 8.49 -11.48
C GLY A 279 17.26 7.12 -11.39
N ASP A 280 18.44 7.04 -10.79
CA ASP A 280 19.30 5.85 -10.71
C ASP A 280 19.36 5.23 -9.31
N GLY A 281 18.55 5.71 -8.36
CA GLY A 281 18.50 5.20 -7.00
C GLY A 281 18.02 3.74 -6.90
N TYR A 282 18.30 3.10 -5.76
CA TYR A 282 18.02 1.69 -5.50
C TYR A 282 16.60 1.24 -5.87
N TYR A 283 15.58 1.99 -5.42
CA TYR A 283 14.18 1.65 -5.69
C TYR A 283 13.77 1.96 -7.13
N ALA A 284 14.28 3.06 -7.71
CA ALA A 284 14.04 3.40 -9.10
C ALA A 284 14.57 2.31 -10.06
N GLN A 285 15.78 1.81 -9.81
CA GLN A 285 16.35 0.67 -10.54
C GLN A 285 15.59 -0.64 -10.27
N GLY A 286 15.03 -0.78 -9.07
CA GLY A 286 14.31 -1.97 -8.61
C GLY A 286 12.87 -2.08 -9.07
N LEU A 287 12.24 -1.01 -9.59
CA LEU A 287 10.83 -1.01 -9.99
C LEU A 287 10.55 -2.03 -11.11
N ARG A 288 9.53 -2.87 -10.96
CA ARG A 288 9.17 -3.94 -11.92
C ARG A 288 7.72 -3.97 -12.32
N ALA A 289 6.82 -3.45 -11.49
CA ALA A 289 5.39 -3.45 -11.76
C ALA A 289 4.67 -2.38 -10.94
N ALA A 290 3.41 -2.15 -11.30
CA ALA A 290 2.48 -1.41 -10.48
C ALA A 290 1.05 -1.92 -10.69
N ARG A 291 0.22 -1.85 -9.65
CA ARG A 291 -1.14 -2.37 -9.65
C ARG A 291 -2.08 -1.42 -8.92
N ARG A 292 -3.24 -1.18 -9.53
CA ARG A 292 -4.33 -0.43 -8.91
C ARG A 292 -5.33 -1.42 -8.35
N LEU A 293 -5.47 -1.43 -7.03
CA LEU A 293 -6.37 -2.34 -6.32
C LEU A 293 -7.82 -2.00 -6.58
#